data_AF-A0A968NEZ5-F1
#
_entry.id   AF-A0A968NEZ5-F1
#
_cell.length_a   1.000
_cell.length_b   1.000
_cell.length_c   1.000
_cell.angle_alpha   90.00
_cell.angle_beta   90.00
_cell.angle_gamma   90.00
#
_symmetry.space_group_name_H-M   'P 1'
#
loop_
_entity.id
_entity.type
_entity.pdbx_description
1 polymer ?
#
loop_
_entity_poly.entity_id
_entity_poly.type
_entity_poly.pdbx_seq_one_letter_code
_entity_poly.pdbx_strand_id
1 'polypeptide(L)'
;MKAREIMTSNVISVRDDNTVEDAARLLSRYRISGMPVVTKDGVLVGLVTEYDLIAKSGDIVRDIMTSNVISISADVEVEEVAHLLTNQRIRRVPVLDNGQLVGILSRADLVRQIAMRWVCSVCGEMVRSPAVPDTCPRCGARESFFHEVEPPGM
;
A
#
# COMPACT_ATOMS: atom_id res chain seq x y z
N MET A 1 -6.92 13.48 -3.81
CA MET A 1 -7.08 12.01 -3.70
C MET A 1 -6.06 11.59 -2.67
N LYS A 2 -6.52 10.97 -1.59
CA LYS A 2 -5.71 10.63 -0.43
C LYS A 2 -5.13 9.22 -0.53
N ALA A 3 -4.05 8.98 0.19
CA ALA A 3 -3.41 7.66 0.26
C ALA A 3 -4.39 6.55 0.69
N ARG A 4 -5.27 6.81 1.66
CA ARG A 4 -6.27 5.82 2.13
C ARG A 4 -7.23 5.32 1.06
N GLU A 5 -7.45 6.09 0.00
CA GLU A 5 -8.37 5.74 -1.08
C GLU A 5 -7.77 4.73 -2.07
N ILE A 6 -6.44 4.58 -2.07
CA ILE A 6 -5.72 3.79 -3.09
C ILE A 6 -4.73 2.77 -2.51
N MET A 7 -4.50 2.79 -1.19
CA MET A 7 -3.58 1.89 -0.52
C MET A 7 -4.11 0.45 -0.51
N THR A 8 -3.19 -0.51 -0.39
CA THR A 8 -3.55 -1.88 -0.01
C THR A 8 -3.75 -1.94 1.50
N SER A 9 -4.99 -2.17 1.96
CA SER A 9 -5.34 -2.19 3.40
C SER A 9 -4.98 -3.50 4.13
N ASN A 10 -4.98 -4.63 3.42
CA ASN A 10 -4.61 -5.93 3.99
C ASN A 10 -3.09 -6.10 4.00
N VAL A 11 -2.43 -5.48 4.97
CA VAL A 11 -0.98 -5.53 5.10
C VAL A 11 -0.55 -6.79 5.83
N ILE A 12 0.25 -7.62 5.17
CA ILE A 12 0.99 -8.67 5.86
C ILE A 12 2.10 -8.01 6.67
N SER A 13 2.05 -8.16 7.99
CA SER A 13 3.04 -7.67 8.94
C SER A 13 3.45 -8.78 9.90
N VAL A 14 4.56 -8.56 10.62
CA VAL A 14 5.05 -9.45 11.68
C VAL A 14 5.21 -8.67 12.98
N ARG A 15 5.11 -9.33 14.14
CA ARG A 15 5.33 -8.68 15.42
C ARG A 15 6.81 -8.58 15.77
N ASP A 16 7.19 -7.55 16.52
CA ASP A 16 8.58 -7.32 16.95
C ASP A 16 9.12 -8.43 17.87
N ASP A 17 8.24 -9.11 18.60
CA ASP A 17 8.55 -10.24 19.48
C ASP A 17 8.44 -11.62 18.80
N ASN A 18 8.12 -11.68 17.50
CA ASN A 18 8.16 -12.95 16.76
C ASN A 18 9.58 -13.40 16.45
N THR A 19 9.75 -14.69 16.18
CA THR A 19 11.05 -15.25 15.80
C THR A 19 11.41 -14.87 14.36
N VAL A 20 12.70 -14.92 14.05
CA VAL A 20 13.19 -14.80 12.67
C VAL A 20 12.58 -15.88 11.75
N GLU A 21 12.34 -17.08 12.29
CA GLU A 21 11.69 -18.16 11.55
C GLU A 21 10.24 -17.83 11.18
N ASP A 22 9.47 -17.21 12.09
CA ASP A 22 8.10 -16.78 11.82
C ASP A 22 8.05 -15.75 10.69
N ALA A 23 8.96 -14.76 10.71
CA ALA A 23 9.10 -13.79 9.64
C ALA A 23 9.43 -14.47 8.30
N ALA A 24 10.37 -15.42 8.29
CA ALA A 24 10.75 -16.19 7.10
C ALA A 24 9.56 -16.99 6.53
N ARG A 25 8.77 -17.62 7.40
CA ARG A 25 7.56 -18.36 7.02
C ARG A 25 6.53 -17.45 6.35
N LEU A 26 6.32 -16.25 6.89
CA LEU A 26 5.39 -15.26 6.31
C LEU A 26 5.89 -14.74 4.96
N LEU A 27 7.17 -14.37 4.84
CA LEU A 27 7.77 -13.89 3.58
C LEU A 27 7.60 -14.92 2.47
N SER A 28 7.93 -16.19 2.77
CA SER A 28 7.82 -17.31 1.84
C SER A 28 6.36 -17.62 1.46
N ARG A 29 5.47 -17.73 2.46
CA ARG A 29 4.05 -18.07 2.24
C ARG A 29 3.35 -17.05 1.34
N TYR A 30 3.56 -15.77 1.59
CA TYR A 30 2.89 -14.70 0.85
C TYR A 30 3.69 -14.22 -0.37
N ARG A 31 4.85 -14.83 -0.65
CA ARG A 31 5.75 -14.48 -1.76
C ARG A 31 6.09 -12.99 -1.79
N ILE A 32 6.43 -12.44 -0.63
CA ILE A 32 6.82 -11.04 -0.47
C ILE A 32 8.26 -10.94 0.04
N SER A 33 9.00 -9.95 -0.47
CA SER A 33 10.41 -9.76 -0.14
C SER A 33 10.68 -8.97 1.14
N GLY A 34 9.62 -8.48 1.78
CA GLY A 34 9.70 -7.69 3.01
C GLY A 34 8.33 -7.31 3.52
N MET A 35 8.25 -7.02 4.82
CA MET A 35 7.02 -6.66 5.52
C MET A 35 7.26 -5.68 6.67
N PRO A 36 6.25 -4.88 7.04
CA PRO A 36 6.25 -4.08 8.26
C PRO A 36 6.37 -4.93 9.53
N VAL A 37 7.09 -4.39 10.50
CA VAL A 37 7.18 -4.90 11.87
C VAL A 37 6.36 -4.00 12.77
N VAL A 38 5.43 -4.60 13.51
CA VAL A 38 4.52 -3.88 14.40
C VAL A 38 4.64 -4.37 15.84
N THR A 39 4.26 -3.54 16.80
CA THR A 39 4.06 -3.99 18.19
C THR A 39 2.79 -4.82 18.30
N LYS A 40 2.55 -5.39 19.49
CA LYS A 40 1.26 -6.03 19.82
C LYS A 40 0.06 -5.10 19.62
N ASP A 41 0.26 -3.80 19.80
CA ASP A 41 -0.78 -2.76 19.71
C ASP A 41 -0.92 -2.18 18.29
N GLY A 42 -0.28 -2.79 17.28
CA GLY A 42 -0.38 -2.37 15.87
C GLY A 42 0.47 -1.17 15.45
N VAL A 43 1.29 -0.66 16.37
CA VAL A 43 2.20 0.46 16.10
C VAL A 43 3.36 0.00 15.21
N LEU A 44 3.64 0.72 14.12
CA LEU A 44 4.78 0.44 13.25
C LEU A 44 6.10 0.77 13.96
N VAL A 45 7.00 -0.21 14.06
CA VAL A 45 8.32 -0.05 14.71
C VAL A 45 9.50 -0.37 13.80
N GLY A 46 9.27 -1.05 12.68
CA GLY A 46 10.36 -1.44 11.79
C GLY A 46 9.90 -2.03 10.46
N LEU A 47 10.88 -2.39 9.64
CA LEU A 47 10.73 -3.24 8.46
C LEU A 47 11.68 -4.41 8.58
N VAL A 48 11.23 -5.58 8.12
CA VAL A 48 12.09 -6.74 7.94
C VAL A 48 11.97 -7.24 6.50
N THR A 49 13.10 -7.59 5.90
CA THR A 49 13.21 -8.06 4.52
C THR A 49 13.95 -9.38 4.45
N GLU A 50 13.87 -10.06 3.32
CA GLU A 50 14.69 -11.26 3.05
C GLU A 50 16.18 -10.98 3.24
N TYR A 51 16.64 -9.77 2.89
CA TYR A 51 18.02 -9.35 3.13
C TYR A 51 18.36 -9.35 4.62
N ASP A 52 17.48 -8.82 5.48
CA ASP A 52 17.72 -8.78 6.92
C ASP A 52 17.83 -10.20 7.51
N LEU A 53 17.00 -11.14 7.04
CA LEU A 53 17.07 -12.55 7.48
C LEU A 53 18.40 -13.23 7.12
N ILE A 54 19.02 -12.84 6.01
CA ILE A 54 20.24 -13.47 5.48
C ILE A 54 21.50 -12.78 6.01
N ALA A 55 21.46 -11.45 6.12
CA ALA A 55 22.64 -10.63 6.37
C ALA A 55 22.85 -10.26 7.85
N LYS A 56 21.83 -10.41 8.69
CA LYS A 56 21.90 -10.05 10.12
C LYS A 56 21.74 -11.28 10.99
N SER A 57 22.19 -11.18 12.24
CA SER A 57 22.12 -12.25 13.23
C SER A 57 21.25 -11.81 14.41
N GLY A 58 20.33 -12.67 14.83
CA GLY A 58 19.39 -12.44 15.92
C GLY A 58 18.34 -13.56 15.95
N ASP A 59 17.67 -13.73 17.09
CA ASP A 59 16.68 -14.79 17.27
C ASP A 59 15.25 -14.26 17.06
N ILE A 60 15.03 -12.97 17.34
CA ILE A 60 13.74 -12.30 17.18
C ILE A 60 13.80 -11.17 16.16
N VAL A 61 12.64 -10.83 15.60
CA VAL A 61 12.52 -9.83 14.53
C VAL A 61 13.09 -8.47 14.94
N ARG A 62 12.90 -8.03 16.20
CA ARG A 62 13.43 -6.73 16.66
C ARG A 62 14.96 -6.63 16.55
N ASP A 63 15.68 -7.76 16.60
CA ASP A 63 17.15 -7.79 16.58
C ASP A 63 17.70 -7.49 15.18
N ILE A 64 16.92 -7.86 14.15
CA ILE A 64 17.34 -7.78 12.76
C ILE A 64 16.61 -6.72 11.95
N MET A 65 15.47 -6.20 12.43
CA MET A 65 14.69 -5.23 11.70
C MET A 65 15.46 -3.93 11.45
N THR A 66 15.08 -3.21 10.40
CA THR A 66 15.49 -1.82 10.22
C THR A 66 14.47 -0.92 10.92
N SER A 67 14.93 -0.20 11.94
CA SER A 67 14.14 0.81 12.68
C SER A 67 14.07 2.14 11.93
N ASN A 68 13.20 3.06 12.37
CA ASN A 68 13.01 4.40 11.77
C ASN A 68 12.57 4.34 10.30
N VAL A 69 11.46 3.65 10.08
CA VAL A 69 10.87 3.45 8.76
C VAL A 69 10.26 4.76 8.25
N ILE A 70 10.57 5.13 7.02
CA ILE A 70 9.83 6.18 6.32
C ILE A 70 8.40 5.71 6.13
N SER A 71 7.44 6.44 6.68
CA SER A 71 6.00 6.17 6.57
C SER A 71 5.25 7.45 6.20
N ILE A 72 4.01 7.30 5.74
CA ILE A 72 3.13 8.43 5.40
C ILE A 72 1.82 8.37 6.20
N SER A 73 1.15 9.50 6.32
CA SER A 73 -0.22 9.57 6.84
C SER A 73 -1.22 9.02 5.82
N ALA A 74 -2.27 8.36 6.29
CA ALA A 74 -3.42 7.93 5.49
C ALA A 74 -4.14 9.08 4.78
N ASP A 75 -3.99 10.31 5.28
CA ASP A 75 -4.62 11.52 4.76
C ASP A 75 -3.73 12.34 3.82
N VAL A 76 -2.50 11.88 3.55
CA VAL A 76 -1.61 12.56 2.60
C VAL A 76 -2.13 12.47 1.17
N GLU A 77 -1.88 13.50 0.37
CA GLU A 77 -2.24 13.50 -1.04
C GLU A 77 -1.35 12.53 -1.84
N VAL A 78 -1.97 11.81 -2.78
CA VAL A 78 -1.29 10.78 -3.60
C VAL A 78 -0.10 11.35 -4.40
N GLU A 79 -0.17 12.61 -4.82
CA GLU A 79 0.91 13.28 -5.54
C GLU A 79 2.18 13.43 -4.69
N GLU A 80 2.02 13.70 -3.40
CA GLU A 80 3.14 13.74 -2.45
C GLU A 80 3.75 12.36 -2.25
N VAL A 81 2.92 11.31 -2.21
CA VAL A 81 3.40 9.93 -2.16
C VAL A 81 4.19 9.58 -3.41
N ALA A 82 3.73 9.99 -4.59
CA ALA A 82 4.44 9.77 -5.84
C ALA A 82 5.84 10.41 -5.79
N HIS A 83 5.93 11.68 -5.36
CA HIS A 83 7.22 12.37 -5.18
C HIS A 83 8.13 11.66 -4.18
N LEU A 84 7.59 11.20 -3.05
CA LEU A 84 8.36 10.45 -2.04
C LEU A 84 8.95 9.17 -2.65
N LEU A 85 8.12 8.35 -3.30
CA LEU A 85 8.56 7.07 -3.87
C LEU A 85 9.59 7.24 -5.00
N THR A 86 9.48 8.30 -5.81
CA THR A 86 10.44 8.57 -6.88
C THR A 86 11.75 9.13 -6.34
N ASN A 87 11.70 10.13 -5.46
CA ASN A 87 12.88 10.85 -4.98
C ASN A 87 13.71 10.02 -4.00
N GLN A 88 13.07 9.28 -3.10
CA GLN A 88 13.75 8.41 -2.13
C GLN A 88 14.14 7.05 -2.73
N ARG A 89 13.82 6.80 -4.01
CA ARG A 89 14.06 5.52 -4.71
C ARG A 89 13.48 4.29 -3.99
N ILE A 90 12.47 4.48 -3.16
CA ILE A 90 11.75 3.39 -2.48
C ILE A 90 10.59 2.88 -3.34
N ARG A 91 10.30 1.58 -3.24
CA ARG A 91 9.25 0.92 -4.06
C ARG A 91 7.86 0.99 -3.43
N ARG A 92 7.80 1.06 -2.11
CA ARG A 92 6.58 1.06 -1.30
C ARG A 92 6.83 1.77 0.02
N VAL A 93 5.77 2.26 0.64
CA VAL A 93 5.80 2.99 1.90
C VAL A 93 4.63 2.54 2.79
N PRO A 94 4.85 2.28 4.09
CA PRO A 94 3.78 2.06 5.04
C PRO A 94 2.90 3.30 5.21
N VAL A 95 1.59 3.07 5.33
CA VAL A 95 0.58 4.10 5.57
C VAL A 95 0.07 3.98 6.99
N LEU A 96 0.12 5.08 7.74
CA LEU A 96 -0.26 5.16 9.14
C LEU A 96 -1.49 6.02 9.34
N ASP A 97 -2.35 5.63 10.28
CA ASP A 97 -3.42 6.45 10.83
C ASP A 97 -3.26 6.47 12.36
N ASN A 98 -3.07 7.65 12.95
CA ASN A 98 -2.78 7.80 14.39
C ASN A 98 -1.65 6.88 14.92
N GLY A 99 -0.59 6.68 14.11
CA GLY A 99 0.56 5.83 14.44
C GLY A 99 0.33 4.32 14.22
N GLN A 100 -0.88 3.92 13.86
CA GLN A 100 -1.25 2.54 13.55
C GLN A 100 -1.02 2.23 12.09
N LEU A 101 -0.48 1.05 11.80
CA LEU A 101 -0.33 0.59 10.42
C LEU A 101 -1.69 0.23 9.82
N VAL A 102 -2.13 1.01 8.82
CA VAL A 102 -3.45 0.81 8.16
C VAL A 102 -3.34 0.41 6.69
N GLY A 103 -2.15 0.49 6.10
CA GLY A 103 -1.97 0.15 4.70
C GLY A 103 -0.51 0.16 4.24
N ILE A 104 -0.32 -0.28 3.00
CA ILE A 104 0.90 -0.06 2.23
C ILE A 104 0.50 0.61 0.92
N LEU A 105 1.32 1.56 0.49
CA LEU A 105 1.18 2.20 -0.81
C LEU A 105 2.47 2.03 -1.61
N SER A 106 2.35 1.51 -2.83
CA SER A 106 3.46 1.16 -3.69
C SER A 106 3.37 1.83 -5.05
N ARG A 107 4.48 1.79 -5.81
CA ARG A 107 4.48 2.25 -7.20
C ARG A 107 3.47 1.49 -8.07
N ALA A 108 3.22 0.21 -7.77
CA ALA A 108 2.22 -0.57 -8.50
C ALA A 108 0.81 -0.04 -8.25
N ASP A 109 0.51 0.39 -7.01
CA ASP A 109 -0.77 1.02 -6.67
C ASP A 109 -0.95 2.34 -7.45
N LEU A 110 0.09 3.17 -7.50
CA LEU A 110 0.07 4.42 -8.28
C LEU A 110 -0.16 4.16 -9.78
N VAL A 111 0.54 3.19 -10.36
CA VAL A 111 0.35 2.80 -11.78
C VAL A 111 -1.06 2.28 -12.03
N ARG A 112 -1.57 1.43 -11.13
CA ARG A 112 -2.94 0.92 -11.20
C ARG A 112 -3.94 2.07 -11.18
N GLN A 113 -3.75 3.08 -10.33
CA GLN A 113 -4.62 4.26 -10.29
C GLN A 113 -4.59 5.07 -11.59
N ILE A 114 -3.44 5.18 -12.25
CA ILE A 114 -3.34 5.86 -13.56
C ILE A 114 -4.15 5.11 -14.62
N ALA A 115 -4.16 3.77 -14.55
CA ALA A 115 -4.89 2.90 -15.46
C ALA A 115 -6.40 2.80 -15.14
N MET A 116 -6.82 3.06 -13.90
CA MET A 116 -8.23 2.97 -13.49
C MET A 116 -9.02 4.21 -13.91
N ARG A 117 -9.74 4.06 -15.03
CA ARG A 117 -10.57 5.10 -15.64
C ARG A 117 -11.98 4.58 -15.84
N TRP A 118 -12.93 5.38 -15.36
CA TRP A 118 -14.35 5.16 -15.57
C TRP A 118 -14.84 6.07 -16.67
N VAL A 119 -15.58 5.53 -17.62
CA VAL A 119 -16.17 6.30 -18.71
C VAL A 119 -17.68 6.34 -18.50
N CYS A 120 -18.23 7.55 -18.46
CA CYS A 120 -19.67 7.74 -18.39
C CYS A 120 -20.33 7.23 -19.68
N SER A 121 -21.25 6.28 -19.58
CA SER A 121 -21.94 5.70 -20.74
C SER A 121 -22.93 6.68 -21.41
N VAL A 122 -23.29 7.77 -20.73
CA VAL A 122 -24.23 8.78 -21.25
C VAL A 122 -23.53 9.84 -22.08
N CYS A 123 -22.44 10.42 -21.56
CA CYS A 123 -21.80 11.59 -22.18
C CYS A 123 -20.32 11.41 -22.53
N GLY A 124 -19.74 10.24 -22.25
CA GLY A 124 -18.34 9.90 -22.52
C GLY A 124 -17.33 10.53 -21.56
N GLU A 125 -17.77 11.19 -20.49
CA GLU A 125 -16.85 11.81 -19.52
C GLU A 125 -15.95 10.77 -18.86
N MET A 126 -14.64 11.04 -18.84
CA MET A 126 -13.65 10.20 -18.17
C MET A 126 -13.45 10.66 -16.73
N VAL A 127 -13.75 9.78 -15.78
CA VAL A 127 -13.59 10.02 -14.35
C VAL A 127 -12.48 9.13 -13.81
N ARG A 128 -11.48 9.74 -13.17
CA ARG A 128 -10.45 9.02 -12.42
C ARG A 128 -10.97 8.76 -11.02
N SER A 129 -11.15 7.49 -10.68
CA SER A 129 -11.66 7.09 -9.37
C SER A 129 -11.23 5.65 -9.06
N PRO A 130 -10.86 5.34 -7.80
CA PRO A 130 -10.53 3.99 -7.37
C PRO A 130 -11.77 3.06 -7.35
N ALA A 131 -12.97 3.62 -7.30
CA ALA A 131 -14.25 2.91 -7.33
C ALA A 131 -15.16 3.47 -8.43
N VAL A 132 -16.19 2.72 -8.81
CA VAL A 132 -17.24 3.19 -9.73
C VAL A 132 -17.82 4.51 -9.20
N PRO A 133 -17.84 5.61 -9.96
CA PRO A 133 -18.44 6.85 -9.51
C PRO A 133 -19.96 6.72 -9.38
N ASP A 134 -20.54 7.31 -8.33
CA ASP A 134 -22.01 7.31 -8.15
C ASP A 134 -22.71 8.25 -9.14
N THR A 135 -22.04 9.37 -9.50
CA THR A 135 -22.57 10.40 -10.39
C THR A 135 -21.52 10.93 -11.35
N CYS A 136 -21.93 11.17 -12.60
CA CYS A 136 -21.08 11.82 -13.60
C CYS A 136 -20.92 13.32 -13.28
N PRO A 137 -19.68 13.83 -13.12
CA PRO A 137 -19.45 15.24 -12.79
C PRO A 137 -19.83 16.19 -13.94
N ARG A 138 -20.01 15.67 -15.16
CA ARG A 138 -20.36 16.45 -16.35
C ARG A 138 -21.86 16.49 -16.63
N CYS A 139 -22.57 15.36 -16.58
CA CYS A 139 -23.98 15.28 -16.97
C CYS A 139 -24.94 14.86 -15.85
N GLY A 140 -24.42 14.49 -14.66
CA GLY A 140 -25.25 14.07 -13.53
C GLY A 140 -25.84 12.67 -13.63
N ALA A 141 -25.54 11.90 -14.69
CA ALA A 141 -25.97 10.51 -14.81
C ALA A 141 -25.51 9.67 -13.60
N ARG A 142 -26.40 8.82 -13.08
CA ARG A 142 -26.14 7.94 -11.93
C ARG A 142 -25.87 6.52 -12.41
N GLU A 143 -24.96 5.82 -11.73
CA GLU A 143 -24.71 4.38 -11.91
C GLU A 143 -24.47 3.97 -13.39
N SER A 144 -23.86 4.86 -14.17
CA SER A 144 -23.73 4.76 -15.63
C SER A 144 -22.27 4.84 -16.07
N PHE A 145 -21.46 3.89 -15.61
CA PHE A 145 -20.02 3.86 -15.87
C PHE A 145 -19.53 2.48 -16.28
N PHE A 146 -18.56 2.44 -17.19
CA PHE A 146 -17.80 1.25 -17.50
C PHE A 146 -16.30 1.52 -17.34
N HIS A 147 -15.52 0.47 -17.11
CA HIS A 147 -14.08 0.59 -16.93
C HIS A 147 -13.39 0.56 -18.31
N GLU A 148 -12.53 1.54 -18.60
CA GLU A 148 -11.90 1.68 -19.93
C GLU A 148 -10.92 0.54 -20.24
N VAL A 149 -10.33 -0.07 -19.21
CA VAL A 149 -9.34 -1.16 -19.34
C VAL A 149 -9.67 -2.25 -18.33
N GLU A 150 -10.44 -3.28 -18.67
CA GLU A 150 -10.64 -4.42 -17.75
C GLU A 150 -9.28 -4.96 -17.27
N PRO A 151 -9.00 -4.94 -15.94
CA PRO A 151 -7.77 -5.53 -15.43
C PRO A 151 -7.81 -7.04 -15.72
N PRO A 152 -6.74 -7.64 -16.26
CA PRO A 152 -6.71 -9.09 -16.41
C PRO A 152 -6.88 -9.78 -15.05
N GLY A 153 -7.93 -10.62 -14.92
CA GLY A 153 -8.15 -11.50 -13.78
C GLY A 153 -8.89 -10.90 -12.58
N MET A 154 -9.78 -9.92 -12.79
CA MET A 154 -10.82 -9.57 -11.81
C MET A 154 -12.15 -10.19 -12.20
#